data_AF-A0A520K4H6-F1
#
_entry.id   AF-A0A520K4H6-F1
#
_cell.length_a   1.000
_cell.length_b   1.000
_cell.length_c   1.000
_cell.angle_alpha   90.00
_cell.angle_beta   90.00
_cell.angle_gamma   90.00
#
_symmetry.space_group_name_H-M   'P 1'
#
loop_
_entity.id
_entity.type
_entity.pdbx_description
1 polymer ?
#
loop_
_entity_poly.entity_id
_entity_poly.type
_entity_poly.pdbx_seq_one_letter_code
_entity_poly.pdbx_strand_id
1 'polypeptide(L)'
;HTSAGILGRIIGFTRASACYAHPFFHAAKRRNCDGDEDSIILLLDALLNFSVSFLPDKRGGKMDAPLVLIPFINPKEVDKEAHNISIATEYPLEFYEATCSEKYPKEVVIETAANTISSRKDCYGFGYTHETTDIAAGPVNSLYKKLATMIEKMEAQLRLARMIRAVDEREVAETVIKNHFLRDIKGNLRSFGSQQMRCSTCNAKYRRIPLSGRCQKCGSKIVPTIHAASIKKYLEVSVRIADEYHISDYTKQRLGLLQCDIDTLFPVEEKQKSLSDFM
;
A
#
# COMPACT_ATOMS: atom_id res chain seq x y z
N HIS A 1 5.69 -12.42 -8.65
CA HIS A 1 5.08 -12.89 -9.91
C HIS A 1 6.10 -13.56 -10.82
N THR A 2 6.81 -14.57 -10.31
CA THR A 2 7.85 -15.30 -11.06
C THR A 2 7.82 -16.78 -10.68
N SER A 3 8.42 -17.65 -11.49
CA SER A 3 8.50 -19.09 -11.21
C SER A 3 9.93 -19.61 -11.11
N ALA A 4 10.92 -18.71 -11.22
CA ALA A 4 12.33 -18.99 -11.04
C ALA A 4 12.78 -18.38 -9.70
N GLY A 5 13.21 -19.23 -8.77
CA GLY A 5 13.85 -18.82 -7.53
C GLY A 5 15.35 -18.64 -7.73
N ILE A 6 15.94 -17.67 -7.03
CA ILE A 6 17.40 -17.46 -7.01
C ILE A 6 17.96 -18.04 -5.71
N LEU A 7 18.98 -18.88 -5.81
CA LEU A 7 19.66 -19.40 -4.62
C LEU A 7 20.49 -18.30 -3.97
N GLY A 8 20.28 -18.12 -2.67
CA GLY A 8 21.01 -17.16 -1.85
C GLY A 8 21.61 -17.84 -0.62
N ARG A 9 22.67 -17.23 -0.08
CA ARG A 9 23.29 -17.65 1.18
C ARG A 9 23.03 -16.59 2.24
N ILE A 10 22.51 -17.01 3.39
CA ILE A 10 22.37 -16.14 4.55
C ILE A 10 23.77 -15.90 5.14
N ILE A 11 24.13 -14.63 5.33
CA ILE A 11 25.43 -14.22 5.88
C ILE A 11 25.32 -13.47 7.21
N GLY A 12 24.11 -13.11 7.63
CA GLY A 12 23.87 -12.34 8.85
C GLY A 12 22.41 -11.95 8.99
N PHE A 13 22.12 -11.24 10.08
CA PHE A 13 20.79 -10.76 10.43
C PHE A 13 20.84 -9.30 10.84
N THR A 14 19.73 -8.61 10.65
CA THR A 14 19.54 -7.21 11.03
C THR A 14 18.20 -7.03 11.72
N ARG A 15 18.06 -5.94 12.48
CA ARG A 15 16.83 -5.59 13.19
C ARG A 15 15.80 -4.91 12.28
N ALA A 16 16.22 -4.41 11.13
CA ALA A 16 15.32 -3.79 10.17
C ALA A 16 14.34 -4.82 9.59
N SER A 17 13.10 -4.39 9.37
CA SER A 17 12.06 -5.19 8.71
C SER A 17 12.23 -5.17 7.18
N ALA A 18 13.42 -5.51 6.69
CA ALA A 18 13.78 -5.52 5.28
C ALA A 18 14.81 -6.63 4.97
N CYS A 19 14.80 -7.13 3.73
CA CYS A 19 15.80 -8.07 3.25
C CYS A 19 16.86 -7.32 2.43
N TYR A 20 18.10 -7.34 2.90
CA TYR A 20 19.24 -6.77 2.18
C TYR A 20 19.95 -7.86 1.37
N ALA A 21 20.23 -7.56 0.11
CA ALA A 21 21.10 -8.36 -0.74
C ALA A 21 21.76 -7.45 -1.78
N HIS A 22 22.73 -8.00 -2.51
CA HIS A 22 23.34 -7.31 -3.64
C HIS A 22 22.28 -6.93 -4.69
N PRO A 23 22.35 -5.75 -5.34
CA PRO A 23 21.32 -5.32 -6.30
C PRO A 23 21.03 -6.34 -7.41
N PHE A 24 22.07 -6.99 -7.95
CA PHE A 24 21.89 -8.07 -8.92
C PHE A 24 21.07 -9.26 -8.40
N PHE A 25 21.07 -9.54 -7.09
CA PHE A 25 20.23 -10.57 -6.50
C PHE A 25 18.75 -10.19 -6.55
N HIS A 26 18.42 -8.93 -6.24
CA HIS A 26 17.06 -8.43 -6.35
C HIS A 26 16.58 -8.34 -7.82
N ALA A 27 17.44 -7.83 -8.70
CA ALA A 27 17.14 -7.74 -10.13
C ALA A 27 16.98 -9.11 -10.80
N ALA A 28 17.78 -10.11 -10.42
CA ALA A 28 17.63 -11.48 -10.92
C ALA A 28 16.26 -12.10 -10.58
N LYS A 29 15.66 -11.68 -9.46
CA LYS A 29 14.28 -12.05 -9.07
C LYS A 29 13.20 -11.23 -9.77
N ARG A 30 13.58 -10.32 -10.68
CA ARG A 30 12.70 -9.35 -11.36
C ARG A 30 11.95 -8.45 -10.37
N ARG A 31 12.69 -7.88 -9.42
CA ARG A 31 12.20 -6.86 -8.48
C ARG A 31 12.76 -5.49 -8.85
N ASN A 32 11.91 -4.48 -8.77
CA ASN A 32 12.27 -3.08 -9.06
C ASN A 32 12.75 -2.35 -7.79
N CYS A 33 12.60 -2.97 -6.61
CA CYS A 33 13.03 -2.41 -5.32
C CYS A 33 12.41 -1.03 -4.98
N ASP A 34 11.26 -0.71 -5.55
CA ASP A 34 10.46 0.52 -5.31
C ASP A 34 9.37 0.33 -4.24
N GLY A 35 9.49 -0.70 -3.42
CA GLY A 35 8.48 -1.13 -2.42
C GLY A 35 8.01 -2.57 -2.61
N ASP A 36 8.59 -3.29 -3.56
CA ASP A 36 8.32 -4.72 -3.81
C ASP A 36 8.52 -5.60 -2.58
N GLU A 37 7.54 -6.48 -2.33
CA GLU A 37 7.65 -7.56 -1.36
C GLU A 37 8.19 -8.83 -2.02
N ASP A 38 8.94 -9.62 -1.25
CA ASP A 38 9.56 -10.84 -1.74
C ASP A 38 9.45 -11.99 -0.73
N SER A 39 9.50 -13.22 -1.25
CA SER A 39 9.35 -14.44 -0.48
C SER A 39 10.68 -15.17 -0.35
N ILE A 40 10.97 -15.68 0.85
CA ILE A 40 12.16 -16.47 1.12
C ILE A 40 11.71 -17.82 1.70
N ILE A 41 12.25 -18.90 1.14
CA ILE A 41 12.02 -20.27 1.62
C ILE A 41 13.39 -20.91 1.82
N LEU A 42 13.56 -21.68 2.90
CA LEU A 42 14.80 -22.42 3.12
C LEU A 42 14.96 -23.49 2.04
N LEU A 43 16.16 -23.62 1.47
CA LEU A 43 16.39 -24.49 0.32
C LEU A 43 15.95 -25.93 0.57
N LEU A 44 16.36 -26.53 1.68
CA LEU A 44 16.03 -27.92 1.98
C LEU A 44 14.52 -28.12 2.20
N ASP A 45 13.85 -27.14 2.80
CA ASP A 45 12.40 -27.16 2.99
C ASP A 45 11.66 -27.16 1.65
N ALA A 46 12.06 -26.26 0.73
CA ALA A 46 11.52 -26.25 -0.62
C ALA A 46 11.76 -27.59 -1.34
N LEU A 47 12.95 -28.17 -1.25
CA LEU A 47 13.26 -29.44 -1.93
C LEU A 47 12.46 -30.64 -1.39
N LEU A 48 12.19 -30.69 -0.09
CA LEU A 48 11.47 -31.80 0.53
C LEU A 48 9.96 -31.67 0.41
N ASN A 49 9.44 -30.45 0.52
CA ASN A 49 8.00 -30.21 0.69
C ASN A 49 7.31 -29.68 -0.58
N PHE A 50 8.07 -29.29 -1.61
CA PHE A 50 7.49 -28.83 -2.87
C PHE A 50 7.11 -30.00 -3.78
N SER A 51 5.88 -29.95 -4.30
CA SER A 51 5.46 -30.79 -5.43
C SER A 51 4.52 -30.02 -6.34
N VAL A 52 4.72 -30.16 -7.66
CA VAL A 52 3.83 -29.58 -8.68
C VAL A 52 2.39 -30.06 -8.53
N SER A 53 2.18 -31.25 -7.97
CA SER A 53 0.85 -31.83 -7.72
C SER A 53 0.02 -31.05 -6.69
N PHE A 54 0.66 -30.20 -5.86
CA PHE A 54 -0.03 -29.34 -4.90
C PHE A 54 -0.40 -27.97 -5.48
N LEU A 55 0.07 -27.64 -6.68
CA LEU A 55 -0.23 -26.35 -7.29
C LEU A 55 -1.68 -26.32 -7.81
N PRO A 56 -2.41 -25.22 -7.62
CA PRO A 56 -3.79 -25.13 -8.09
C PRO A 56 -3.85 -25.09 -9.62
N ASP A 57 -4.82 -25.81 -10.19
CA ASP A 57 -5.00 -25.94 -11.65
C ASP A 57 -5.46 -24.64 -12.34
N LYS A 58 -5.89 -23.63 -11.58
CA LYS A 58 -6.35 -22.36 -12.12
C LYS A 58 -5.17 -21.48 -12.58
N ARG A 59 -5.41 -20.69 -13.64
CA ARG A 59 -4.42 -19.71 -14.15
C ARG A 59 -3.97 -18.78 -13.02
N GLY A 60 -2.65 -18.62 -12.88
CA GLY A 60 -2.00 -17.83 -11.83
C GLY A 60 -1.43 -18.67 -10.67
N GLY A 61 -1.91 -19.89 -10.46
CA GLY A 61 -1.45 -20.77 -9.36
C GLY A 61 -0.01 -21.25 -9.46
N LYS A 62 0.52 -21.33 -10.69
CA LYS A 62 1.92 -21.72 -10.97
C LYS A 62 2.88 -20.53 -10.94
N MET A 63 2.35 -19.31 -10.99
CA MET A 63 3.14 -18.10 -10.79
C MET A 63 3.33 -17.96 -9.27
N ASP A 64 4.54 -17.61 -8.83
CA ASP A 64 4.97 -17.55 -7.42
C ASP A 64 5.36 -18.88 -6.76
N ALA A 65 5.40 -19.97 -7.53
CA ALA A 65 6.01 -21.24 -7.10
C ALA A 65 7.45 -21.38 -7.64
N PRO A 66 8.42 -21.88 -6.85
CA PRO A 66 9.81 -22.06 -7.29
C PRO A 66 9.97 -23.28 -8.21
N LEU A 67 9.46 -23.21 -9.44
CA LEU A 67 9.52 -24.29 -10.43
C LEU A 67 10.96 -24.57 -10.90
N VAL A 68 11.79 -23.54 -10.95
CA VAL A 68 13.20 -23.62 -11.34
C VAL A 68 14.03 -22.87 -10.31
N LEU A 69 15.22 -23.39 -9.99
CA LEU A 69 16.18 -22.74 -9.11
C LEU A 69 17.41 -22.32 -9.91
N ILE A 70 17.80 -21.06 -9.81
CA ILE A 70 18.98 -20.50 -10.46
C ILE A 70 20.11 -20.42 -9.42
N PRO A 71 21.18 -21.21 -9.57
CA PRO A 71 22.27 -21.27 -8.59
C PRO A 71 23.28 -20.14 -8.73
N PHE A 72 23.43 -19.56 -9.93
CA PHE A 72 24.41 -18.53 -10.23
C PHE A 72 23.74 -17.39 -11.00
N ILE A 73 24.04 -16.15 -10.60
CA ILE A 73 23.55 -14.97 -11.29
C ILE A 73 24.54 -14.60 -12.38
N ASN A 74 24.04 -14.45 -13.61
CA ASN A 74 24.79 -13.82 -14.70
C ASN A 74 24.38 -12.33 -14.76
N PRO A 75 25.26 -11.38 -14.41
CA PRO A 75 24.94 -9.94 -14.45
C PRO A 75 24.53 -9.42 -15.84
N LYS A 76 24.81 -10.14 -16.93
CA LYS A 76 24.36 -9.79 -18.28
C LYS A 76 22.87 -10.06 -18.51
N GLU A 77 22.29 -10.98 -17.75
CA GLU A 77 20.91 -11.47 -17.91
C GLU A 77 19.94 -10.87 -16.90
N VAL A 78 20.45 -10.18 -15.87
CA VAL A 78 19.60 -9.47 -14.91
C VAL A 78 18.97 -8.23 -15.55
N ASP A 79 17.94 -7.69 -14.89
CA ASP A 79 17.25 -6.51 -15.36
C ASP A 79 18.19 -5.31 -15.57
N LYS A 80 17.88 -4.52 -16.61
CA LYS A 80 18.66 -3.34 -17.01
C LYS A 80 18.65 -2.23 -15.96
N GLU A 81 17.65 -2.19 -15.09
CA GLU A 81 17.60 -1.22 -14.00
C GLU A 81 18.84 -1.33 -13.11
N ALA A 82 19.26 -2.55 -12.77
CA ALA A 82 20.46 -2.76 -11.97
C ALA A 82 21.76 -2.41 -12.71
N HIS A 83 21.74 -2.32 -14.04
CA HIS A 83 22.90 -1.90 -14.83
C HIS A 83 23.16 -0.40 -14.72
N ASN A 84 22.13 0.39 -14.39
CA ASN A 84 22.22 1.85 -14.28
C ASN A 84 22.68 2.33 -12.90
N ILE A 85 22.99 1.42 -11.96
CA ILE A 85 23.47 1.77 -10.62
C ILE A 85 24.86 2.39 -10.76
N SER A 86 25.06 3.58 -10.17
CA SER A 86 26.39 4.18 -10.06
C SER A 86 27.23 3.42 -9.05
N ILE A 87 28.48 3.14 -9.44
CA ILE A 87 29.46 2.42 -8.61
C ILE A 87 30.64 3.30 -8.21
N ALA A 88 30.55 4.60 -8.49
CA ALA A 88 31.59 5.56 -8.16
C ALA A 88 31.70 5.76 -6.64
N THR A 89 32.92 5.82 -6.12
CA THR A 89 33.19 6.16 -4.72
C THR A 89 33.05 7.65 -4.45
N GLU A 90 33.30 8.47 -5.46
CA GLU A 90 33.15 9.93 -5.41
C GLU A 90 32.69 10.40 -6.79
N TYR A 91 31.80 11.38 -6.84
CA TYR A 91 31.40 11.97 -8.12
C TYR A 91 32.42 13.03 -8.55
N PRO A 92 32.77 13.08 -9.86
CA PRO A 92 33.74 14.05 -10.37
C PRO A 92 33.16 15.48 -10.38
N LEU A 93 34.03 16.50 -10.36
CA LEU A 93 33.61 17.91 -10.36
C LEU A 93 32.71 18.24 -11.56
N GLU A 94 33.05 17.67 -12.73
CA GLU A 94 32.34 17.84 -13.98
C GLU A 94 30.88 17.39 -13.89
N PHE A 95 30.56 16.40 -13.05
CA PHE A 95 29.18 15.98 -12.79
C PHE A 95 28.41 17.12 -12.12
N TYR A 96 28.97 17.73 -11.06
CA TYR A 96 28.32 18.83 -10.34
C TYR A 96 28.14 20.06 -11.22
N GLU A 97 29.14 20.45 -12.00
CA GLU A 97 29.03 21.55 -12.96
C GLU A 97 27.98 21.29 -14.05
N ALA A 98 27.87 20.04 -14.52
CA ALA A 98 26.84 19.64 -15.47
C ALA A 98 25.43 19.77 -14.89
N THR A 99 25.24 19.51 -13.58
CA THR A 99 23.94 19.72 -12.93
C THR A 99 23.55 21.20 -12.88
N CYS A 100 24.50 22.12 -12.67
CA CYS A 100 24.26 23.56 -12.73
C CYS A 100 23.84 24.06 -14.11
N SER A 101 24.20 23.31 -15.17
CA SER A 101 23.83 23.61 -16.55
C SER A 101 22.57 22.85 -17.00
N GLU A 102 21.86 22.17 -16.09
CA GLU A 102 20.67 21.37 -16.38
C GLU A 102 20.84 20.35 -17.51
N LYS A 103 22.06 19.80 -17.66
CA LYS A 103 22.34 18.80 -18.70
C LYS A 103 21.53 17.54 -18.49
N TYR A 104 21.14 16.90 -19.60
CA TYR A 104 20.39 15.65 -19.52
C TYR A 104 21.28 14.53 -18.95
N PRO A 105 20.76 13.60 -18.12
CA PRO A 105 21.58 12.57 -17.47
C PRO A 105 22.41 11.69 -18.42
N LYS A 106 21.96 11.50 -19.66
CA LYS A 106 22.69 10.73 -20.68
C LYS A 106 23.92 11.45 -21.24
N GLU A 107 24.01 12.76 -21.06
CA GLU A 107 25.15 13.57 -21.52
C GLU A 107 26.30 13.57 -20.51
N VAL A 108 26.06 13.08 -19.30
CA VAL A 108 27.03 13.04 -18.21
C VAL A 108 27.55 11.62 -18.06
N VAL A 109 28.87 11.47 -18.05
CA VAL A 109 29.54 10.18 -17.94
C VAL A 109 29.86 9.92 -16.48
N ILE A 110 29.25 8.89 -15.92
CA ILE A 110 29.52 8.38 -14.56
C ILE A 110 29.77 6.88 -14.70
N GLU A 111 30.64 6.34 -13.85
CA GLU A 111 30.85 4.91 -13.77
C GLU A 111 29.59 4.20 -13.24
N THR A 112 29.07 3.25 -14.03
CA THR A 112 27.89 2.45 -13.68
C THR A 112 28.21 0.96 -13.70
N ALA A 113 27.34 0.16 -13.10
CA ALA A 113 27.43 -1.30 -13.14
C ALA A 113 27.51 -1.84 -14.59
N ALA A 114 26.87 -1.21 -15.57
CA ALA A 114 26.95 -1.62 -16.97
C ALA A 114 28.40 -1.65 -17.50
N ASN A 115 29.25 -0.73 -17.05
CA ASN A 115 30.64 -0.63 -17.48
C ASN A 115 31.46 -1.86 -17.07
N THR A 116 31.19 -2.43 -15.89
CA THR A 116 31.95 -3.56 -15.34
C THR A 116 31.45 -4.92 -15.80
N ILE A 117 30.14 -5.07 -16.08
CA ILE A 117 29.49 -6.32 -16.51
C ILE A 117 30.09 -6.91 -17.80
N SER A 118 30.59 -6.06 -18.69
CA SER A 118 31.23 -6.48 -19.95
C SER A 118 32.67 -6.97 -19.76
N SER A 119 33.34 -6.54 -18.69
CA SER A 119 34.73 -6.87 -18.39
C SER A 119 34.84 -8.22 -17.67
N ARG A 120 35.94 -8.96 -17.88
CA ARG A 120 36.21 -10.23 -17.17
C ARG A 120 36.68 -10.04 -15.72
N LYS A 121 36.90 -8.80 -15.27
CA LYS A 121 37.33 -8.48 -13.90
C LYS A 121 36.10 -8.16 -13.05
N ASP A 122 36.25 -8.38 -11.73
CA ASP A 122 35.24 -8.30 -10.67
C ASP A 122 34.00 -7.46 -11.01
N CYS A 123 32.91 -8.13 -11.38
CA CYS A 123 31.64 -7.49 -11.73
C CYS A 123 30.77 -7.17 -10.51
N TYR A 124 31.20 -7.49 -9.29
CA TYR A 124 30.45 -7.30 -8.05
C TYR A 124 31.07 -6.25 -7.11
N GLY A 125 32.27 -5.75 -7.41
CA GLY A 125 32.95 -4.71 -6.62
C GLY A 125 32.36 -3.32 -6.83
N PHE A 126 31.23 -3.02 -6.17
CA PHE A 126 30.59 -1.72 -6.26
C PHE A 126 31.12 -0.76 -5.20
N GLY A 127 31.51 0.45 -5.62
CA GLY A 127 31.76 1.57 -4.72
C GLY A 127 30.45 2.23 -4.27
N TYR A 128 30.57 3.15 -3.31
CA TYR A 128 29.48 3.96 -2.80
C TYR A 128 30.03 5.30 -2.29
N THR A 129 29.19 6.33 -2.30
CA THR A 129 29.61 7.72 -2.00
C THR A 129 29.45 8.11 -0.54
N HIS A 130 28.50 7.50 0.18
CA HIS A 130 28.16 7.89 1.54
C HIS A 130 28.22 6.68 2.47
N GLU A 131 29.00 6.81 3.53
CA GLU A 131 29.08 5.84 4.61
C GLU A 131 27.85 5.91 5.51
N THR A 132 27.51 4.78 6.14
CA THR A 132 26.48 4.72 7.18
C THR A 132 27.02 4.00 8.40
N THR A 133 26.63 4.43 9.59
CA THR A 133 27.09 3.82 10.84
C THR A 133 26.43 2.47 11.12
N ASP A 134 25.12 2.39 10.88
CA ASP A 134 24.32 1.17 10.99
C ASP A 134 23.21 1.19 9.94
N ILE A 135 23.16 0.14 9.13
CA ILE A 135 22.13 -0.08 8.10
C ILE A 135 20.70 -0.15 8.67
N ALA A 136 20.56 -0.40 9.98
CA ALA A 136 19.29 -0.52 10.70
C ALA A 136 19.12 0.51 11.83
N ALA A 137 19.82 1.65 11.77
CA ALA A 137 19.70 2.73 12.76
C ALA A 137 18.28 3.34 12.88
N GLY A 138 17.41 3.10 11.89
CA GLY A 138 16.06 3.66 11.82
C GLY A 138 15.01 2.96 12.70
N PRO A 139 13.79 3.54 12.80
CA PRO A 139 12.69 2.91 13.51
C PRO A 139 12.26 1.60 12.84
N VAL A 140 12.26 0.51 13.60
CA VAL A 140 11.95 -0.86 13.10
C VAL A 140 10.55 -0.98 12.48
N ASN A 141 9.58 -0.27 13.04
CA ASN A 141 8.19 -0.32 12.60
C ASN A 141 7.67 1.10 12.37
N SER A 142 7.00 1.30 11.24
CA SER A 142 6.31 2.55 10.96
C SER A 142 5.19 2.79 11.97
N LEU A 143 4.94 4.06 12.29
CA LEU A 143 3.83 4.44 13.15
C LEU A 143 2.48 3.98 12.56
N TYR A 144 2.38 3.93 11.24
CA TYR A 144 1.21 3.45 10.51
C TYR A 144 0.79 2.01 10.89
N LYS A 145 1.75 1.11 11.19
CA LYS A 145 1.45 -0.26 11.64
C LYS A 145 0.96 -0.32 13.09
N LYS A 146 1.31 0.67 13.92
CA LYS A 146 0.95 0.71 15.35
C LYS A 146 -0.43 1.33 15.59
N LEU A 147 -0.85 2.26 14.74
CA LEU A 147 -2.17 2.90 14.84
C LEU A 147 -3.27 1.92 14.39
N ALA A 148 -4.30 1.77 15.21
CA ALA A 148 -5.33 0.75 15.00
C ALA A 148 -6.40 1.24 14.04
N THR A 149 -6.85 2.49 14.21
CA THR A 149 -7.99 3.02 13.45
C THR A 149 -7.54 3.90 12.29
N MET A 150 -8.34 3.91 11.22
CA MET A 150 -8.11 4.81 10.07
C MET A 150 -8.14 6.29 10.51
N ILE A 151 -9.03 6.63 11.45
CA ILE A 151 -9.17 7.99 11.99
C ILE A 151 -7.86 8.42 12.66
N GLU A 152 -7.27 7.60 13.53
CA GLU A 152 -5.97 7.88 14.16
C GLU A 152 -4.85 8.06 13.11
N LYS A 153 -4.82 7.21 12.08
CA LYS A 153 -3.82 7.29 11.00
C LYS A 153 -3.91 8.60 10.25
N MET A 154 -5.13 9.03 9.95
CA MET A 154 -5.40 10.28 9.27
C MET A 154 -5.09 11.48 10.16
N GLU A 155 -5.48 11.46 11.44
CA GLU A 155 -5.11 12.53 12.39
C GLU A 155 -3.59 12.64 12.53
N ALA A 156 -2.87 11.52 12.58
CA ALA A 156 -1.41 11.51 12.59
C ALA A 156 -0.80 12.08 11.30
N GLN A 157 -1.39 11.78 10.14
CA GLN A 157 -0.99 12.34 8.84
C GLN A 157 -1.20 13.86 8.81
N LEU A 158 -2.38 14.34 9.22
CA LEU A 158 -2.70 15.77 9.23
C LEU A 158 -1.89 16.55 10.28
N ARG A 159 -1.60 15.94 11.43
CA ARG A 159 -0.67 16.50 12.42
C ARG A 159 0.73 16.65 11.83
N LEU A 160 1.20 15.66 11.07
CA LEU A 160 2.49 15.73 10.40
C LEU A 160 2.51 16.85 9.36
N ALA A 161 1.43 17.00 8.57
CA ALA A 161 1.30 18.08 7.60
C ALA A 161 1.46 19.47 8.27
N ARG A 162 0.83 19.70 9.42
CA ARG A 162 0.99 20.95 10.19
C ARG A 162 2.43 21.22 10.68
N MET A 163 3.24 20.18 10.85
CA MET A 163 4.62 20.30 11.34
C MET A 163 5.62 20.56 10.20
N ILE A 164 5.28 20.19 8.97
CA ILE A 164 6.20 20.22 7.83
C ILE A 164 5.97 21.49 7.01
N ARG A 165 6.99 22.35 6.92
CA ARG A 165 6.94 23.59 6.13
C ARG A 165 6.68 23.38 4.63
N ALA A 166 7.13 22.25 4.08
CA ALA A 166 7.02 21.94 2.65
C ALA A 166 5.63 21.42 2.23
N VAL A 167 4.70 21.23 3.18
CA VAL A 167 3.40 20.61 2.93
C VAL A 167 2.30 21.60 3.32
N ASP A 168 1.36 21.85 2.41
CA ASP A 168 0.15 22.62 2.72
C ASP A 168 -0.88 21.70 3.38
N GLU A 169 -1.19 21.94 4.65
CA GLU A 169 -2.13 21.14 5.41
C GLU A 169 -3.56 21.19 4.86
N ARG A 170 -3.97 22.30 4.22
CA ARG A 170 -5.30 22.46 3.65
C ARG A 170 -5.45 21.60 2.41
N GLU A 171 -4.42 21.61 1.55
CA GLU A 171 -4.40 20.78 0.34
C GLU A 171 -4.43 19.29 0.69
N VAL A 172 -3.65 18.87 1.70
CA VAL A 172 -3.66 17.47 2.17
C VAL A 172 -5.02 17.08 2.71
N ALA A 173 -5.63 17.90 3.57
CA ALA A 173 -6.95 17.64 4.14
C ALA A 173 -8.02 17.52 3.04
N GLU A 174 -8.03 18.46 2.10
CA GLU A 174 -8.98 18.47 0.99
C GLU A 174 -8.79 17.26 0.06
N THR A 175 -7.54 16.87 -0.22
CA THR A 175 -7.22 15.70 -1.04
C THR A 175 -7.69 14.40 -0.40
N VAL A 176 -7.47 14.24 0.91
CA VAL A 176 -7.93 13.06 1.67
C VAL A 176 -9.45 12.97 1.63
N ILE A 177 -10.16 14.08 1.87
CA ILE A 177 -11.62 14.11 1.84
C ILE A 177 -12.15 13.78 0.44
N LYS A 178 -11.60 14.40 -0.62
CA LYS A 178 -12.07 14.21 -2.00
C LYS A 178 -11.84 12.79 -2.51
N ASN A 179 -10.61 12.28 -2.38
CA ASN A 179 -10.21 11.04 -3.03
C ASN A 179 -10.55 9.80 -2.22
N HIS A 180 -10.56 9.90 -0.89
CA HIS A 180 -10.85 8.79 0.00
C HIS A 180 -12.29 8.85 0.52
N PHE A 181 -12.62 9.81 1.39
CA PHE A 181 -13.90 9.77 2.13
C PHE A 181 -15.13 10.03 1.28
N LEU A 182 -15.13 11.09 0.47
CA LEU A 182 -16.28 11.38 -0.40
C LEU A 182 -16.54 10.23 -1.38
N ARG A 183 -15.48 9.56 -1.84
CA ARG A 183 -15.60 8.40 -2.73
C ARG A 183 -16.18 7.19 -1.99
N ASP A 184 -15.68 6.89 -0.79
CA ASP A 184 -16.16 5.79 0.04
C ASP A 184 -17.60 6.00 0.51
N ILE A 185 -17.94 7.19 1.02
CA ILE A 185 -19.29 7.50 1.51
C ILE A 185 -20.30 7.35 0.37
N LYS A 186 -20.02 7.96 -0.79
CA LYS A 186 -20.91 7.84 -1.97
C LYS A 186 -21.01 6.40 -2.48
N GLY A 187 -19.89 5.70 -2.56
CA GLY A 187 -19.84 4.30 -2.99
C GLY A 187 -20.65 3.38 -2.08
N ASN A 188 -20.49 3.56 -0.77
CA ASN A 188 -21.23 2.79 0.24
C ASN A 188 -22.71 3.15 0.27
N LEU A 189 -23.08 4.43 0.14
CA LEU A 189 -24.47 4.87 0.09
C LEU A 189 -25.20 4.29 -1.13
N ARG A 190 -24.59 4.38 -2.32
CA ARG A 190 -25.12 3.77 -3.54
C ARG A 190 -25.27 2.25 -3.38
N SER A 191 -24.25 1.60 -2.84
CA SER A 191 -24.25 0.15 -2.62
C SER A 191 -25.29 -0.26 -1.59
N PHE A 192 -25.52 0.54 -0.55
CA PHE A 192 -26.54 0.31 0.48
C PHE A 192 -27.94 0.31 -0.14
N GLY A 193 -28.24 1.26 -1.04
CA GLY A 193 -29.54 1.34 -1.72
C GLY A 193 -29.81 0.16 -2.66
N SER A 194 -28.76 -0.44 -3.24
CA SER A 194 -28.87 -1.58 -4.18
C SER A 194 -28.43 -2.93 -3.60
N GLN A 195 -28.19 -3.03 -2.29
CA GLN A 195 -27.54 -4.19 -1.71
C GLN A 195 -28.41 -5.45 -1.75
N GLN A 196 -27.75 -6.60 -1.77
CA GLN A 196 -28.38 -7.88 -1.48
C GLN A 196 -28.29 -8.17 0.02
N MET A 197 -29.25 -8.93 0.51
CA MET A 197 -29.29 -9.37 1.90
C MET A 197 -28.75 -10.78 2.00
N ARG A 198 -28.03 -11.09 3.08
CA ARG A 198 -27.47 -12.43 3.32
C ARG A 198 -28.01 -13.05 4.58
N CYS A 199 -28.17 -14.38 4.57
CA CYS A 199 -28.42 -15.13 5.79
C CYS A 199 -27.14 -15.15 6.66
N SER A 200 -27.27 -14.94 7.97
CA SER A 200 -26.14 -14.99 8.91
C SER A 200 -25.47 -16.37 8.98
N THR A 201 -26.23 -17.44 8.77
CA THR A 201 -25.78 -18.82 9.02
C THR A 201 -25.38 -19.52 7.73
N CYS A 202 -26.28 -19.59 6.74
CA CYS A 202 -26.03 -20.36 5.51
C CYS A 202 -25.49 -19.51 4.35
N ASN A 203 -25.26 -18.20 4.55
CA ASN A 203 -24.80 -17.25 3.53
C ASN A 203 -25.65 -17.22 2.24
N ALA A 204 -26.89 -17.72 2.27
CA ALA A 204 -27.83 -17.57 1.16
C ALA A 204 -28.08 -16.09 0.88
N LYS A 205 -27.96 -15.70 -0.39
CA LYS A 205 -28.12 -14.32 -0.86
C LYS A 205 -29.54 -14.11 -1.41
N TYR A 206 -30.15 -13.01 -1.03
CA TYR A 206 -31.50 -12.62 -1.46
C TYR A 206 -31.47 -11.19 -1.99
N ARG A 207 -32.07 -10.96 -3.17
CA ARG A 207 -32.22 -9.61 -3.73
C ARG A 207 -33.19 -8.75 -2.90
N ARG A 208 -34.20 -9.37 -2.28
CA ARG A 208 -35.17 -8.73 -1.39
C ARG A 208 -35.41 -9.65 -0.19
N ILE A 209 -35.73 -9.07 0.97
CA ILE A 209 -36.08 -9.85 2.15
C ILE A 209 -37.38 -10.62 1.86
N PRO A 210 -37.44 -11.94 2.07
CA PRO A 210 -38.69 -12.70 2.00
C PRO A 210 -39.72 -12.14 2.98
N LEU A 211 -41.01 -12.18 2.64
CA LEU A 211 -42.08 -11.66 3.49
C LEU A 211 -42.13 -12.28 4.90
N SER A 212 -41.62 -13.51 5.05
CA SER A 212 -41.48 -14.18 6.35
C SER A 212 -40.42 -13.55 7.27
N GLY A 213 -39.57 -12.65 6.76
CA GLY A 213 -38.45 -12.05 7.49
C GLY A 213 -37.31 -13.03 7.83
N ARG A 214 -37.44 -14.31 7.44
CA ARG A 214 -36.51 -15.40 7.77
C ARG A 214 -35.93 -16.02 6.50
N CYS A 215 -34.74 -16.61 6.64
CA CYS A 215 -34.10 -17.34 5.55
C CYS A 215 -34.95 -18.57 5.16
N GLN A 216 -35.27 -18.68 3.88
CA GLN A 216 -36.05 -19.79 3.32
C GLN A 216 -35.33 -21.15 3.39
N LYS A 217 -34.00 -21.17 3.56
CA LYS A 217 -33.21 -22.42 3.65
C LYS A 217 -32.99 -22.93 5.07
N CYS A 218 -32.85 -22.04 6.05
CA CYS A 218 -32.43 -22.42 7.41
C CYS A 218 -33.17 -21.70 8.53
N GLY A 219 -34.19 -20.89 8.22
CA GLY A 219 -35.01 -20.17 9.21
C GLY A 219 -34.29 -19.05 9.98
N SER A 220 -32.99 -18.85 9.77
CA SER A 220 -32.18 -17.84 10.46
C SER A 220 -32.45 -16.41 9.98
N LYS A 221 -31.94 -15.41 10.73
CA LYS A 221 -32.09 -13.98 10.42
C LYS A 221 -31.33 -13.60 9.15
N ILE A 222 -31.94 -12.71 8.37
CA ILE A 222 -31.34 -12.09 7.20
C ILE A 222 -30.78 -10.73 7.62
N VAL A 223 -29.54 -10.46 7.24
CA VAL A 223 -28.83 -9.22 7.56
C VAL A 223 -28.41 -8.50 6.28
N PRO A 224 -28.35 -7.16 6.30
CA PRO A 224 -27.74 -6.40 5.21
C PRO A 224 -26.25 -6.71 5.10
N THR A 225 -25.70 -6.50 3.91
CA THR A 225 -24.27 -6.66 3.67
C THR A 225 -23.51 -5.39 4.06
N ILE A 226 -24.15 -4.23 3.92
CA ILE A 226 -23.62 -2.91 4.27
C ILE A 226 -24.52 -2.30 5.35
N HIS A 227 -23.92 -1.84 6.44
CA HIS A 227 -24.64 -1.26 7.57
C HIS A 227 -24.61 0.27 7.51
N ALA A 228 -25.69 0.93 7.95
CA ALA A 228 -25.77 2.40 7.97
C ALA A 228 -24.66 3.05 8.84
N ALA A 229 -24.29 2.40 9.95
CA ALA A 229 -23.29 2.90 10.89
C ALA A 229 -21.90 3.10 10.24
N SER A 230 -21.52 2.26 9.28
CA SER A 230 -20.23 2.41 8.59
C SER A 230 -20.19 3.64 7.70
N ILE A 231 -21.34 4.10 7.20
CA ILE A 231 -21.46 5.30 6.37
C ILE A 231 -21.40 6.55 7.25
N LYS A 232 -22.19 6.57 8.35
CA LYS A 232 -22.25 7.72 9.28
C LYS A 232 -20.90 8.06 9.90
N LYS A 233 -20.13 7.04 10.33
CA LYS A 233 -18.82 7.21 11.00
C LYS A 233 -17.83 8.07 10.19
N TYR A 234 -17.74 7.87 8.88
CA TYR A 234 -16.79 8.63 8.04
C TYR A 234 -17.27 10.03 7.72
N LEU A 235 -18.59 10.24 7.65
CA LEU A 235 -19.16 11.55 7.39
C LEU A 235 -18.85 12.53 8.54
N GLU A 236 -19.11 12.12 9.79
CA GLU A 236 -18.85 12.95 10.97
C GLU A 236 -17.39 13.40 11.05
N VAL A 237 -16.47 12.47 10.80
CA VAL A 237 -15.03 12.74 10.77
C VAL A 237 -14.67 13.71 9.64
N SER A 238 -15.27 13.54 8.45
CA SER A 238 -14.99 14.40 7.29
C SER A 238 -15.45 15.83 7.51
N VAL A 239 -16.62 16.04 8.13
CA VAL A 239 -17.15 17.38 8.45
C VAL A 239 -16.24 18.08 9.45
N ARG A 240 -15.83 17.40 10.53
CA ARG A 240 -14.91 17.95 11.53
C ARG A 240 -13.60 18.46 10.91
N ILE A 241 -13.00 17.68 10.01
CA ILE A 241 -11.76 18.07 9.32
C ILE A 241 -12.00 19.25 8.37
N ALA A 242 -13.13 19.25 7.67
CA ALA A 242 -13.48 20.33 6.75
C ALA A 242 -13.57 21.68 7.46
N ASP A 243 -14.10 21.69 8.69
CA ASP A 243 -14.20 22.88 9.53
C ASP A 243 -12.84 23.29 10.09
N GLU A 244 -12.08 22.33 10.64
CA GLU A 244 -10.79 22.58 11.29
C GLU A 244 -9.71 23.09 10.31
N TYR A 245 -9.69 22.58 9.07
CA TYR A 245 -8.68 22.91 8.06
C TYR A 245 -9.15 23.96 7.05
N HIS A 246 -10.34 24.53 7.23
CA HIS A 246 -10.92 25.55 6.36
C HIS A 246 -10.79 25.23 4.86
N ILE A 247 -11.20 24.00 4.48
CA ILE A 247 -11.14 23.53 3.09
C ILE A 247 -12.09 24.33 2.17
N SER A 248 -11.98 24.11 0.85
CA SER A 248 -12.85 24.79 -0.13
C SER A 248 -14.35 24.65 0.14
N ASP A 249 -15.09 25.74 -0.11
CA ASP A 249 -16.55 25.79 0.08
C ASP A 249 -17.28 24.73 -0.74
N TYR A 250 -16.79 24.44 -1.95
CA TYR A 250 -17.35 23.38 -2.78
C TYR A 250 -17.32 22.01 -2.09
N THR A 251 -16.20 21.69 -1.42
CA THR A 251 -16.06 20.41 -0.73
C THR A 251 -16.91 20.37 0.54
N LYS A 252 -16.99 21.49 1.27
CA LYS A 252 -17.89 21.65 2.43
C LYS A 252 -19.36 21.47 2.04
N GLN A 253 -19.82 22.14 0.99
CA GLN A 253 -21.18 22.02 0.50
C GLN A 253 -21.51 20.57 0.08
N ARG A 254 -20.57 19.87 -0.56
CA ARG A 254 -20.75 18.45 -0.92
C ARG A 254 -20.89 17.54 0.30
N LEU A 255 -20.14 17.80 1.36
CA LEU A 255 -20.29 17.06 2.62
C LEU A 255 -21.65 17.37 3.26
N GLY A 256 -22.07 18.64 3.26
CA GLY A 256 -23.38 19.05 3.76
C GLY A 256 -24.54 18.40 3.02
N LEU A 257 -24.49 18.36 1.68
CA LEU A 257 -25.50 17.65 0.87
C LEU A 257 -25.56 16.16 1.21
N LEU A 258 -24.40 15.49 1.35
CA LEU A 258 -24.35 14.08 1.74
C LEU A 258 -24.89 13.85 3.15
N GLN A 259 -24.67 14.79 4.05
CA GLN A 259 -25.23 14.73 5.39
C GLN A 259 -26.76 14.79 5.35
N CYS A 260 -27.34 15.73 4.60
CA CYS A 260 -28.78 15.79 4.41
C CYS A 260 -29.35 14.50 3.79
N ASP A 261 -28.68 13.94 2.78
CA ASP A 261 -29.10 12.68 2.15
C ASP A 261 -29.10 11.51 3.16
N ILE A 262 -28.04 11.42 3.97
CA ILE A 262 -27.87 10.36 4.97
C ILE A 262 -28.90 10.50 6.09
N ASP A 263 -29.16 11.71 6.58
CA ASP A 263 -30.13 11.96 7.64
C ASP A 263 -31.57 11.68 7.16
N THR A 264 -31.86 11.96 5.89
CA THR A 264 -33.15 11.64 5.27
C THR A 264 -33.34 10.12 5.08
N LEU A 265 -32.29 9.42 4.65
CA LEU A 265 -32.33 7.96 4.44
C LEU A 265 -32.32 7.16 5.74
N PHE A 266 -31.68 7.69 6.78
CA PHE A 266 -31.52 7.06 8.09
C PHE A 266 -32.01 7.98 9.20
N PRO A 267 -33.33 8.23 9.25
CA PRO A 267 -33.90 9.06 10.29
C PRO A 267 -33.49 8.50 11.65
N VAL A 268 -33.03 9.39 12.52
CA VAL A 268 -32.77 9.04 13.91
C VAL A 268 -34.13 8.73 14.52
N GLU A 269 -34.32 7.51 15.05
CA GLU A 269 -35.51 7.23 15.86
C GLU A 269 -35.62 8.33 16.92
N GLU A 270 -36.78 8.98 17.02
CA GLU A 270 -37.00 10.08 17.96
C GLU A 270 -36.63 9.62 19.37
N LYS A 271 -35.42 9.98 19.81
CA LYS A 271 -35.09 9.93 21.22
C LYS A 271 -35.86 11.05 21.89
N GLN A 272 -36.54 10.71 22.98
CA GLN A 272 -37.24 11.66 23.83
C GLN A 272 -36.31 12.85 24.13
N LYS A 273 -36.65 14.02 23.59
CA LYS A 273 -35.87 15.25 23.76
C LYS A 273 -35.89 15.66 25.23
N SER A 274 -34.77 16.21 25.69
CA SER A 274 -34.68 16.75 27.05
C SER A 274 -35.48 18.05 27.12
N LEU A 275 -36.12 18.35 28.26
CA LEU A 275 -36.86 19.60 28.49
C LEU A 275 -35.97 20.85 28.28
N SER A 276 -34.66 20.72 28.45
CA SER A 276 -33.66 21.76 28.19
C SER A 276 -33.46 22.09 26.70
N ASP A 277 -33.86 21.21 25.78
CA ASP A 277 -33.77 21.49 24.33
C ASP A 277 -34.96 22.34 23.83
N PHE A 278 -35.94 22.61 24.70
CA PHE A 278 -37.15 23.40 24.41
C PHE A 278 -37.17 24.80 25.04
N MET A 279 -36.25 25.08 25.97
CA MET A 279 -36.06 26.39 26.59
C MET A 279 -34.97 27.18 25.88
#